data_AF-A0AAD5GWV5-F1
#
_entry.id   AF-A0AAD5GWV5-F1
#
_cell.length_a   1.000
_cell.length_b   1.000
_cell.length_c   1.000
_cell.angle_alpha   90.00
_cell.angle_beta   90.00
_cell.angle_gamma   90.00
#
_symmetry.space_group_name_H-M   'P 1'
#
loop_
_entity.id
_entity.type
_entity.pdbx_description
1 polymer ?
#
loop_
_entity_poly.entity_id
_entity_poly.type
_entity_poly.pdbx_seq_one_letter_code
_entity_poly.pdbx_strand_id
1 'polypeptide(L)'
;MISKFVKDIREFSTSVSGYSSPAAIMMFGDQYRAGMMDVVEQMGYAMSHKTVIVGDCSSRFRYSNCPDAWSIGAALVFAVESNKPP
;
A
#
# COMPACT_ATOMS: atom_id res chain seq x y z
N MET A 1 0.91 9.86 -9.94
CA MET A 1 1.36 8.47 -9.70
C MET A 1 0.94 8.01 -8.31
N ILE A 2 1.28 8.76 -7.25
CA ILE A 2 0.84 8.48 -5.86
C ILE A 2 -0.67 8.46 -5.71
N SER A 3 -1.38 9.45 -6.26
CA SER A 3 -2.85 9.52 -6.24
C SER A 3 -3.53 8.30 -6.87
N LYS A 4 -2.95 7.78 -7.96
CA LYS A 4 -3.41 6.53 -8.59
C LYS A 4 -3.15 5.33 -7.69
N PHE A 5 -1.96 5.23 -7.09
CA PHE A 5 -1.63 4.14 -6.18
C PHE A 5 -2.58 4.08 -4.97
N VAL A 6 -2.83 5.23 -4.33
CA VAL A 6 -3.81 5.36 -3.24
C VAL A 6 -5.20 4.93 -3.71
N LYS A 7 -5.64 5.41 -4.87
CA LYS A 7 -6.93 5.05 -5.46
C LYS A 7 -7.04 3.54 -5.71
N ASP A 8 -6.03 2.94 -6.33
CA ASP A 8 -6.00 1.51 -6.66
C ASP A 8 -6.10 0.64 -5.38
N ILE A 9 -5.42 1.03 -4.29
CA ILE A 9 -5.53 0.34 -2.98
C ILE A 9 -6.95 0.42 -2.41
N ARG A 10 -7.59 1.60 -2.50
CA ARG A 10 -8.95 1.79 -2.00
C ARG A 10 -9.98 1.02 -2.81
N GLU A 11 -9.84 1.02 -4.14
CA GLU A 11 -10.70 0.25 -5.04
C GLU A 11 -10.54 -1.25 -4.81
N PHE A 12 -9.31 -1.74 -4.66
CA PHE A 12 -9.04 -3.12 -4.27
C PHE A 12 -9.71 -3.48 -2.94
N SER A 13 -9.47 -2.68 -1.90
CA SER A 13 -10.04 -2.91 -0.56
C SER A 13 -11.57 -2.94 -0.60
N THR A 14 -12.18 -2.00 -1.34
CA THR A 14 -13.63 -1.94 -1.55
C THR A 14 -14.13 -3.20 -2.26
N SER A 15 -13.43 -3.64 -3.31
CA SER A 15 -13.82 -4.81 -4.10
C SER A 15 -13.80 -6.10 -3.30
N VAL A 16 -12.89 -6.24 -2.32
CA VAL A 16 -12.72 -7.51 -1.58
C VAL A 16 -13.43 -7.52 -0.23
N SER A 17 -13.64 -6.35 0.40
CA SER A 17 -14.20 -6.25 1.76
C SER A 17 -15.41 -5.34 1.89
N GLY A 18 -15.76 -4.57 0.85
CA GLY A 18 -16.77 -3.50 0.93
C GLY A 18 -16.28 -2.22 1.63
N TYR A 19 -15.08 -2.23 2.23
CA TYR A 19 -14.50 -1.07 2.90
C TYR A 19 -13.42 -0.40 2.05
N SER A 20 -13.49 0.93 1.93
CA SER A 20 -12.52 1.68 1.13
C SER A 20 -11.13 1.80 1.76
N SER A 21 -11.00 1.57 3.08
CA SER A 21 -9.71 1.53 3.76
C SER A 21 -9.39 0.09 4.18
N PRO A 22 -8.18 -0.41 3.89
CA PRO A 22 -7.74 -1.73 4.36
C PRO A 22 -7.52 -1.72 5.88
N ALA A 23 -7.41 -2.91 6.47
CA ALA A 23 -7.03 -3.09 7.87
C ALA A 23 -5.55 -2.75 8.08
N ALA A 24 -4.68 -3.21 7.17
CA ALA A 24 -3.25 -2.94 7.24
C ALA A 24 -2.61 -2.85 5.85
N ILE A 25 -1.46 -2.16 5.79
CA ILE A 25 -0.63 -2.02 4.61
C ILE A 25 0.82 -2.20 5.04
N MET A 26 1.54 -3.10 4.37
CA MET A 26 2.99 -3.27 4.54
C MET A 26 3.70 -2.79 3.28
N MET A 27 4.52 -1.76 3.40
CA MET A 27 5.13 -1.05 2.26
C MET A 27 6.65 -1.24 2.22
N PHE A 28 7.16 -1.51 1.02
CA PHE A 28 8.60 -1.62 0.74
C PHE A 28 8.93 -0.71 -0.44
N GLY A 29 10.02 0.04 -0.39
CA GLY A 29 10.36 0.96 -1.48
C GLY A 29 11.79 1.45 -1.44
N ASP A 30 12.25 1.99 -2.57
CA ASP A 30 13.59 2.54 -2.71
C ASP A 30 13.59 4.05 -2.40
N GLN A 31 14.09 4.41 -1.22
CA GLN A 31 14.19 5.80 -0.75
C GLN A 31 14.95 6.72 -1.71
N TYR A 32 15.84 6.18 -2.55
CA TYR A 32 16.72 7.00 -3.39
C TYR A 32 16.07 7.42 -4.71
N ARG A 33 14.94 6.81 -5.09
CA ARG A 33 14.35 6.97 -6.44
C ARG A 33 12.95 7.53 -6.47
N ALA A 34 12.19 7.41 -5.39
CA ALA A 34 10.84 7.95 -5.30
C ALA A 34 10.60 8.44 -3.88
N GLY A 35 9.95 9.60 -3.73
CA GLY A 35 9.52 10.16 -2.44
C GLY A 35 8.56 9.24 -1.70
N MET A 36 9.04 8.10 -1.21
CA MET A 36 8.26 7.08 -0.52
C MET A 36 7.68 7.63 0.78
N MET A 37 8.36 8.60 1.39
CA MET A 37 7.81 9.35 2.53
C MET A 37 6.55 10.12 2.14
N ASP A 38 6.53 10.79 0.98
CA ASP A 38 5.33 11.47 0.47
C ASP A 38 4.19 10.47 0.20
N VAL A 39 4.53 9.26 -0.27
CA VAL A 39 3.55 8.18 -0.44
C VAL A 39 2.96 7.77 0.91
N VAL A 40 3.81 7.52 1.92
CA VAL A 40 3.37 7.14 3.27
C VAL A 40 2.54 8.25 3.91
N GLU A 41 2.93 9.51 3.75
CA GLU A 41 2.17 10.66 4.24
C GLU A 41 0.78 10.75 3.59
N GLN A 42 0.71 10.66 2.26
CA GLN A 42 -0.56 10.67 1.54
C GLN A 42 -1.45 9.48 1.92
N MET A 43 -0.86 8.30 2.15
CA MET A 43 -1.60 7.13 2.63
C MET A 43 -2.12 7.35 4.06
N GLY A 44 -1.32 7.93 4.94
CA GLY A 44 -1.74 8.31 6.28
C GLY A 44 -2.94 9.26 6.29
N TYR A 45 -2.99 10.20 5.33
CA TYR A 45 -4.13 11.10 5.17
C TYR A 45 -5.36 10.44 4.52
N ALA A 46 -5.14 9.58 3.52
CA ALA A 46 -6.22 9.00 2.71
C ALA A 46 -6.92 7.80 3.36
N MET A 47 -6.29 7.15 4.34
CA MET A 47 -6.80 5.94 4.99
C MET A 47 -7.48 6.24 6.33
N SER A 48 -8.27 5.29 6.81
CA SER A 48 -8.85 5.35 8.16
C SER A 48 -7.73 5.39 9.21
N HIS A 49 -7.95 6.10 10.32
CA HIS A 49 -7.06 6.07 11.49
C HIS A 49 -6.90 4.67 12.12
N LYS A 50 -7.77 3.72 11.75
CA LYS A 50 -7.67 2.30 12.14
C LYS A 50 -6.77 1.48 11.21
N THR A 51 -6.41 2.01 10.05
CA THR A 51 -5.52 1.34 9.10
C THR A 51 -4.09 1.41 9.62
N VAL A 52 -3.47 0.24 9.81
CA VAL A 52 -2.07 0.14 10.23
C VAL A 52 -1.16 0.24 9.00
N ILE A 53 -0.19 1.13 9.00
CA ILE A 53 0.79 1.27 7.91
C ILE A 53 2.20 1.01 8.49
N VAL A 54 2.89 0.02 7.95
CA VAL A 54 4.23 -0.41 8.39
C VAL A 54 5.13 -0.74 7.20
N GLY A 55 6.43 -0.92 7.45
CA GLY A 55 7.38 -1.45 6.47
C GLY A 55 8.69 -0.70 6.42
N ASP A 56 9.44 -0.88 5.33
CA ASP A 56 10.76 -0.28 5.11
C ASP A 56 10.82 0.44 3.77
N CYS A 57 10.79 1.77 3.84
CA CYS A 57 10.85 2.66 2.69
C CYS A 57 12.26 2.86 2.12
N SER A 58 13.27 2.15 2.65
CA SER A 58 14.66 2.18 2.19
C SER A 58 15.14 0.84 1.60
N SER A 59 14.24 -0.13 1.47
CA SER A 59 14.53 -1.48 0.99
C SER A 59 14.58 -1.58 -0.54
N ARG A 60 15.51 -2.38 -1.06
CA ARG A 60 15.53 -2.73 -2.49
C ARG A 60 14.62 -3.91 -2.76
N PHE A 61 13.49 -3.66 -3.40
CA PHE A 61 12.58 -4.72 -3.84
C PHE A 61 12.98 -5.22 -5.24
N ARG A 62 13.23 -6.53 -5.36
CA ARG A 62 13.45 -7.20 -6.65
C ARG A 62 12.22 -8.00 -7.02
N TYR A 63 11.51 -7.56 -8.08
CA TYR A 63 10.39 -8.31 -8.62
C TYR A 63 10.91 -9.38 -9.60
N SER A 64 10.72 -10.66 -9.27
CA SER A 64 11.30 -11.79 -10.01
C SER A 64 10.77 -11.98 -11.43
N ASN A 65 9.57 -11.47 -11.74
CA ASN A 65 8.90 -11.72 -13.02
C ASN A 65 9.23 -10.68 -14.11
N CYS A 66 10.08 -9.70 -13.82
CA CYS A 66 10.57 -8.77 -14.84
C CYS A 66 11.94 -8.21 -14.42
N PRO A 67 13.05 -8.90 -14.78
CA PRO A 67 14.40 -8.52 -14.37
C PRO A 67 14.79 -7.10 -14.77
N ASP A 68 14.19 -6.60 -15.86
CA ASP A 68 14.46 -5.29 -16.43
C ASP A 68 13.51 -4.20 -15.92
N ALA A 69 12.45 -4.56 -15.19
CA ALA A 69 11.55 -3.58 -14.58
C ALA A 69 12.01 -3.25 -13.15
N TRP A 70 12.52 -2.05 -12.98
CA TRP A 70 12.71 -1.49 -11.65
C TRP A 70 11.36 -1.03 -11.09
N SER A 71 10.85 -1.75 -10.08
CA SER A 71 9.76 -1.21 -9.27
C SER A 71 10.33 -0.22 -8.26
N ILE A 72 9.70 0.94 -8.13
CA ILE A 72 10.03 1.94 -7.10
C ILE A 72 9.57 1.49 -5.70
N GLY A 73 8.65 0.51 -5.62
CA GLY A 73 8.18 -0.09 -4.38
C GLY A 73 7.10 -1.13 -4.59
N ALA A 74 6.66 -1.75 -3.49
CA ALA A 74 5.58 -2.71 -3.43
C ALA A 74 4.80 -2.54 -2.12
N ALA A 75 3.51 -2.87 -2.13
CA ALA A 75 2.70 -2.92 -0.93
C ALA A 75 1.90 -4.22 -0.85
N LEU A 76 1.88 -4.82 0.34
CA LEU A 76 0.92 -5.85 0.70
C LEU A 76 -0.26 -5.16 1.38
N VAL A 77 -1.47 -5.43 0.88
CA VAL A 77 -2.71 -4.83 1.37
C VAL A 77 -3.54 -5.90 2.06
N PHE A 78 -3.82 -5.68 3.34
CA PHE A 78 -4.66 -6.55 4.17
C PHE A 78 -6.04 -5.92 4.27
N ALA A 79 -7.00 -6.46 3.52
CA ALA A 79 -8.38 -5.96 3.57
C ALA A 79 -9.05 -6.31 4.90
N VAL A 80 -10.10 -5.56 5.24
CA VAL A 80 -10.91 -5.84 6.43
C VAL A 80 -11.68 -7.15 6.20
N GLU A 81 -11.71 -8.01 7.21
CA GLU A 81 -12.53 -9.21 7.18
C GLU A 81 -14.03 -8.84 7.26
N SER A 82 -14.79 -9.10 6.19
CA SER A 82 -16.20 -8.74 6.09
C SER A 82 -17.16 -9.75 6.75
N ASN A 83 -16.70 -10.98 6.99
CA ASN A 83 -17.51 -12.08 7.55
C ASN A 83 -17.19 -12.40 9.02
N LYS A 84 -16.61 -11.44 9.75
CA LYS A 84 -16.24 -11.68 11.15
C LYS A 84 -17.51 -11.75 12.01
N PRO A 85 -17.79 -12.86 12.71
CA PRO A 85 -18.88 -12.88 13.67
C PRO A 85 -18.61 -11.85 14.79
N PRO A 86 -19.66 -11.21 15.32
CA PRO A 86 -19.54 -10.23 16.41
C PRO A 86 -18.93 -10.81 17.68
#